data_AF-A0AA47MJF0-F1
#
_entry.id   AF-A0AA47MJF0-F1
#
_cell.length_a   1.000
_cell.length_b   1.000
_cell.length_c   1.000
_cell.angle_alpha   90.00
_cell.angle_beta   90.00
_cell.angle_gamma   90.00
#
_symmetry.space_group_name_H-M   'P 1'
#
loop_
_entity.id
_entity.type
_entity.pdbx_description
1 polymer ?
#
loop_
_entity_poly.entity_id
_entity_poly.type
_entity_poly.pdbx_seq_one_letter_code
_entity_poly.pdbx_strand_id
1 'polypeptide(L)'
;MENQDGITGILSEVSEDSAAAVDISTEASGLLMMLRKHRFFEVGGFLLKVFGALKLGNAILQAHSVDLCCAGEVVSTSLQALREMRDDESLTDFDIDDRAPAVKRKRTMSSQGVFVLSTVGHVKDSMTPSKSLKRALLNILDRAIVEMETRFSRGNLDLMKAVNCLLF
;
A
#
# COMPACT_ATOMS: atom_id res chain seq x y z
N MET A 1 -2.95 5.13 12.74
CA MET A 1 -2.06 4.65 13.81
C MET A 1 -2.85 3.90 14.88
N GLU A 2 -3.96 4.44 15.40
CA GLU A 2 -4.79 3.77 16.42
C GLU A 2 -5.13 2.29 16.12
N ASN A 3 -5.55 1.96 14.89
CA ASN A 3 -5.86 0.58 14.52
C ASN A 3 -4.62 -0.33 14.42
N GLN A 4 -3.46 0.20 14.04
CA GLN A 4 -2.22 -0.57 13.97
C GLN A 4 -1.75 -0.93 15.38
N ASP A 5 -1.77 0.03 16.29
CA ASP A 5 -1.35 -0.15 17.68
C ASP A 5 -2.34 -1.08 18.41
N GLY A 6 -3.64 -0.95 18.13
CA GLY A 6 -4.67 -1.86 18.66
C GLY A 6 -4.49 -3.31 18.18
N ILE A 7 -4.32 -3.53 16.88
CA ILE A 7 -4.12 -4.89 16.32
C ILE A 7 -2.82 -5.51 16.85
N THR A 8 -1.74 -4.73 16.87
CA THR A 8 -0.44 -5.21 17.37
C THR A 8 -0.51 -5.49 18.87
N GLY A 9 -1.23 -4.65 19.63
CA GLY A 9 -1.45 -4.82 21.07
C GLY A 9 -2.21 -6.09 21.39
N ILE A 10 -3.35 -6.31 20.74
CA ILE A 10 -4.18 -7.52 20.93
C ILE A 10 -3.39 -8.79 20.59
N LEU A 11 -2.69 -8.80 19.45
CA LEU A 11 -1.90 -9.98 19.09
C LEU A 11 -0.73 -10.22 20.05
N SER A 12 -0.14 -9.15 20.61
CA SER A 12 0.94 -9.29 21.60
C SER A 12 0.40 -9.84 22.91
N GLU A 13 -0.74 -9.33 23.37
CA GLU A 13 -1.45 -9.82 24.56
C GLU A 13 -1.79 -11.31 24.43
N VAL A 14 -2.38 -11.72 23.30
CA VAL A 14 -2.71 -13.13 23.04
C VAL A 14 -1.47 -14.02 22.90
N SER A 15 -0.35 -13.47 22.42
CA SER A 15 0.91 -14.22 22.32
C SER A 15 1.61 -14.44 23.67
N GLU A 16 1.43 -13.50 24.60
CA GLU A 16 2.07 -13.51 25.93
C GLU A 16 1.17 -14.11 27.01
N ASP A 17 -0.12 -14.31 26.73
CA ASP A 17 -1.08 -14.90 27.67
C ASP A 17 -0.79 -16.38 27.94
N SER A 18 -0.38 -16.67 29.18
CA SER A 18 -0.13 -18.02 29.68
C SER A 18 -1.38 -18.91 29.76
N ALA A 19 -2.58 -18.33 29.72
CA ALA A 19 -3.85 -19.05 29.73
C ALA A 19 -4.37 -19.37 28.30
N ALA A 20 -3.78 -18.78 27.26
CA ALA A 20 -4.16 -19.03 25.88
C ALA A 20 -3.70 -20.44 25.44
N ALA A 21 -4.50 -21.08 24.56
CA ALA A 21 -4.10 -22.34 23.94
C ALA A 21 -2.81 -22.13 23.12
N VAL A 22 -1.89 -23.09 23.19
CA VAL A 22 -0.55 -23.01 22.57
C VAL A 22 -0.63 -22.73 21.07
N ASP A 23 -1.62 -23.32 20.41
CA ASP A 23 -1.96 -23.14 19.01
C ASP A 23 -2.42 -21.70 18.70
N ILE A 24 -3.16 -21.05 19.60
CA ILE A 24 -3.61 -19.67 19.44
C ILE A 24 -2.44 -18.69 19.67
N SER A 25 -1.62 -18.90 20.70
CA SER A 25 -0.47 -18.03 20.99
C SER A 25 0.62 -18.13 19.92
N THR A 26 0.84 -19.32 19.37
CA THR A 26 1.76 -19.52 18.25
C THR A 26 1.27 -18.88 16.95
N GLU A 27 -0.03 -18.94 16.66
CA GLU A 27 -0.63 -18.25 15.51
C GLU A 27 -0.55 -16.72 15.67
N ALA A 28 -0.90 -16.18 16.84
CA ALA A 28 -0.83 -14.75 17.12
C ALA A 28 0.60 -14.19 16.97
N SER A 29 1.59 -14.96 17.45
CA SER A 29 3.02 -14.66 17.24
C SER A 29 3.41 -14.68 15.76
N GLY A 30 2.90 -15.64 14.99
CA GLY A 30 3.12 -15.74 13.55
C GLY A 30 2.54 -14.54 12.80
N LEU A 31 1.32 -14.13 13.13
CA LEU A 31 0.66 -12.96 12.55
C LEU A 31 1.41 -11.66 12.88
N LEU A 32 1.86 -11.48 14.12
CA LEU A 32 2.71 -10.34 14.51
C LEU A 32 3.99 -10.27 13.67
N MET A 33 4.65 -11.41 13.49
CA MET A 33 5.85 -11.49 12.67
C MET A 33 5.54 -11.10 11.22
N MET A 34 4.45 -11.59 10.65
CA MET A 34 4.06 -11.25 9.28
C MET A 34 3.71 -9.77 9.11
N LEU A 35 2.96 -9.19 10.04
CA LEU A 35 2.59 -7.78 10.01
C LEU A 35 3.81 -6.85 10.06
N ARG A 36 4.78 -7.17 10.93
CA ARG A 36 6.03 -6.40 11.08
C ARG A 36 6.96 -6.58 9.88
N LYS A 37 7.09 -7.81 9.37
CA LYS A 37 8.06 -8.14 8.31
C LYS A 37 7.61 -7.64 6.92
N HIS A 38 6.32 -7.65 6.64
CA HIS A 38 5.80 -7.37 5.30
C HIS A 38 5.34 -5.93 5.08
N ARG A 39 5.66 -5.01 6.01
CA ARG A 39 5.28 -3.59 5.91
C ARG A 39 3.79 -3.41 5.63
N PHE A 40 2.97 -4.30 6.19
CA PHE A 40 1.55 -4.40 5.88
C PHE A 40 0.82 -3.08 6.14
N PHE A 41 1.12 -2.44 7.27
CA PHE A 41 0.51 -1.17 7.64
C PHE A 41 0.99 0.00 6.80
N GLU A 42 2.23 -0.02 6.31
CA GLU A 42 2.74 1.03 5.42
C GLU A 42 2.06 0.94 4.04
N VAL A 43 1.92 -0.28 3.50
CA VAL A 43 1.18 -0.54 2.25
C VAL A 43 -0.29 -0.14 2.42
N GLY A 44 -0.93 -0.56 3.51
CA GLY A 44 -2.30 -0.17 3.82
C GLY A 44 -2.46 1.34 3.96
N GLY A 45 -1.53 2.00 4.65
CA GLY A 45 -1.52 3.45 4.82
C GLY A 45 -1.37 4.19 3.50
N PHE A 46 -0.48 3.73 2.62
CA PHE A 46 -0.33 4.27 1.27
C PHE A 46 -1.64 4.15 0.48
N LEU A 47 -2.24 2.95 0.43
CA LEU A 47 -3.49 2.73 -0.28
C LEU A 47 -4.63 3.59 0.29
N LEU A 48 -4.69 3.73 1.62
CA LEU A 48 -5.67 4.62 2.27
C LEU A 48 -5.48 6.08 1.89
N LYS A 49 -4.24 6.57 1.74
CA LYS A 49 -3.99 7.93 1.22
C LYS A 49 -4.50 8.08 -0.21
N VAL A 50 -4.19 7.13 -1.10
CA VAL A 50 -4.66 7.14 -2.50
C VAL A 50 -6.19 7.13 -2.56
N PHE A 51 -6.83 6.21 -1.85
CA PHE A 51 -8.29 6.13 -1.79
C PHE A 51 -8.91 7.35 -1.11
N GLY A 52 -8.25 7.92 -0.10
CA GLY A 52 -8.67 9.13 0.58
C GLY A 52 -8.74 10.31 -0.38
N ALA A 53 -7.72 10.51 -1.22
CA ALA A 53 -7.70 11.54 -2.25
C ALA A 53 -8.84 11.38 -3.27
N LEU A 54 -9.19 10.13 -3.62
CA LEU A 54 -10.27 9.82 -4.56
C LEU A 54 -11.68 9.86 -3.93
N LYS A 55 -11.79 9.70 -2.62
CA LYS A 55 -13.07 9.53 -1.91
C LYS A 55 -14.02 10.70 -2.12
N LEU A 56 -13.50 11.94 -2.04
CA LEU A 56 -14.31 13.14 -2.17
C LEU A 56 -14.84 13.31 -3.60
N GLY A 57 -13.99 13.08 -4.61
CA GLY A 57 -14.38 13.04 -6.02
C GLY A 57 -15.46 11.99 -6.28
N ASN A 58 -15.30 10.78 -5.75
CA ASN A 58 -16.32 9.74 -5.87
C ASN A 58 -17.65 10.14 -5.21
N ALA A 59 -17.60 10.71 -4.01
CA ALA A 59 -18.80 11.11 -3.27
C ALA A 59 -19.59 12.21 -3.99
N ILE A 60 -18.91 13.24 -4.51
CA ILE A 60 -19.60 14.35 -5.19
C ILE A 60 -20.19 13.90 -6.53
N LEU A 61 -19.50 13.03 -7.27
CA LEU A 61 -19.98 12.53 -8.56
C LEU A 61 -21.13 11.54 -8.45
N GLN A 62 -21.29 10.90 -7.29
CA GLN A 62 -22.38 9.97 -7.00
C GLN A 62 -23.54 10.60 -6.21
N ALA A 63 -23.45 11.90 -5.88
CA ALA A 63 -24.52 12.58 -5.14
C ALA A 63 -25.78 12.71 -6.00
N HIS A 64 -26.95 12.68 -5.36
CA HIS A 64 -28.25 12.78 -6.04
C HIS A 64 -28.41 14.08 -6.84
N SER A 65 -27.80 15.16 -6.35
CA SER A 65 -27.73 16.45 -7.03
C SER A 65 -26.29 16.92 -7.03
N VAL A 66 -25.76 17.25 -8.21
CA VAL A 66 -24.35 17.62 -8.39
C VAL A 66 -24.28 18.93 -9.13
N ASP A 67 -23.65 19.94 -8.51
CA ASP A 67 -23.16 21.09 -9.25
C ASP A 67 -21.90 20.66 -10.01
N LEU A 68 -22.00 20.65 -11.34
CA LEU A 68 -20.92 20.21 -12.22
C LEU A 68 -19.68 21.09 -12.11
N CYS A 69 -19.82 22.38 -11.76
CA CYS A 69 -18.69 23.25 -11.51
C CYS A 69 -17.95 22.82 -10.24
N CYS A 70 -18.65 22.68 -9.11
CA CYS A 70 -18.06 22.21 -7.86
C CYS A 70 -17.48 20.80 -7.99
N ALA A 71 -18.15 19.90 -8.70
CA ALA A 71 -17.64 18.56 -8.96
C ALA A 71 -16.33 18.59 -9.76
N GLY A 72 -16.23 19.45 -10.78
CA GLY A 72 -15.01 19.63 -11.56
C GLY A 72 -13.84 20.16 -10.72
N GLU A 73 -14.10 21.09 -9.81
CA GLU A 73 -13.09 21.59 -8.86
C GLU A 73 -12.61 20.50 -7.92
N VAL A 74 -13.54 19.77 -7.27
CA VAL A 74 -13.21 18.67 -6.36
C VAL A 74 -12.38 17.58 -7.05
N VAL A 75 -12.77 17.19 -8.26
CA VAL A 75 -12.02 16.23 -9.08
C VAL A 75 -10.62 16.75 -9.39
N SER A 76 -10.49 18.04 -9.74
CA SER A 76 -9.20 18.67 -10.02
C SER A 76 -8.31 18.71 -8.78
N THR A 77 -8.86 19.00 -7.61
CA THR A 77 -8.16 18.95 -6.32
C THR A 77 -7.75 17.52 -5.95
N SER A 78 -8.62 16.52 -6.17
CA SER A 78 -8.28 15.11 -5.98
C SER A 78 -7.13 14.67 -6.87
N LEU A 79 -7.13 15.07 -8.15
CA LEU A 79 -6.03 14.78 -9.08
C LEU A 79 -4.73 15.46 -8.65
N GLN A 80 -4.81 16.71 -8.20
CA GLN A 80 -3.65 17.45 -7.70
C GLN A 80 -3.07 16.80 -6.44
N ALA A 81 -3.90 16.36 -5.50
CA ALA A 81 -3.45 15.64 -4.30
C ALA A 81 -2.75 14.32 -4.62
N LEU A 82 -3.19 13.59 -5.67
CA LEU A 82 -2.49 12.39 -6.14
C LEU A 82 -1.12 12.71 -6.74
N ARG A 83 -0.98 13.83 -7.46
CA ARG A 83 0.31 14.29 -8.00
C ARG A 83 1.26 14.72 -6.88
N GLU A 84 0.78 15.47 -5.91
CA GLU A 84 1.57 15.87 -4.74
C GLU A 84 2.05 14.65 -3.95
N MET A 85 1.21 13.61 -3.82
CA MET A 85 1.62 12.35 -3.21
C MET A 85 2.73 11.63 -3.98
N ARG A 86 2.78 11.77 -5.31
CA ARG A 86 3.84 11.17 -6.14
C ARG A 86 5.17 11.87 -5.90
N ASP A 87 5.13 13.19 -5.71
CA ASP A 87 6.30 14.04 -5.48
C ASP A 87 6.71 14.08 -4.00
N ASP A 88 5.93 13.45 -3.11
CA ASP A 88 6.20 13.36 -1.69
C ASP A 88 7.37 12.40 -1.42
N GLU A 89 8.52 12.99 -1.06
CA GLU A 89 9.75 12.30 -0.66
C GLU A 89 9.53 11.34 0.53
N SER A 90 8.43 11.43 1.30
CA SER A 90 8.14 10.44 2.35
C SER A 90 7.87 9.02 1.82
N LEU A 91 7.63 8.86 0.50
CA LEU A 91 7.62 7.56 -0.16
C LEU A 91 9.04 6.97 -0.36
N THR A 92 10.10 7.69 0.03
CA THR A 92 11.49 7.17 0.01
C THR A 92 11.85 6.34 1.24
N ASP A 93 11.08 6.41 2.33
CA ASP A 93 11.34 5.62 3.55
C ASP A 93 11.12 4.11 3.37
N PHE A 94 10.46 3.70 2.28
CA PHE A 94 10.45 2.29 1.87
C PHE A 94 11.86 1.74 1.55
N ASP A 95 12.91 2.55 1.48
CA ASP A 95 14.27 2.06 1.21
C ASP A 95 15.05 1.60 2.46
N ILE A 96 14.53 1.80 3.68
CA ILE A 96 15.23 1.41 4.93
C ILE A 96 14.55 0.22 5.61
N ASP A 97 15.23 -0.93 5.54
CA ASP A 97 15.50 -1.88 6.63
C ASP A 97 15.53 -3.33 6.10
N ASP A 98 16.68 -3.69 5.53
CA ASP A 98 17.02 -5.07 5.19
C ASP A 98 17.93 -5.68 6.28
N ARG A 99 17.73 -5.29 7.56
CA ARG A 99 18.35 -5.98 8.71
C ARG A 99 17.33 -6.86 9.44
N ALA A 100 16.73 -7.79 8.72
CA ALA A 100 16.29 -9.02 9.38
C ALA A 100 17.55 -9.87 9.67
N PRO A 101 17.90 -10.17 10.94
CA PRO A 101 18.97 -11.12 11.20
C PRO A 101 18.52 -12.47 10.63
N ALA A 102 19.30 -13.00 9.68
CA ALA A 102 19.11 -14.33 9.16
C ALA A 102 19.20 -15.33 10.33
N VAL A 103 18.06 -15.76 10.87
CA VAL A 103 17.99 -16.88 11.80
C VAL A 103 18.34 -18.14 11.01
N LYS A 104 19.64 -18.40 10.87
CA LYS A 104 20.17 -19.68 10.39
C LYS A 104 19.72 -20.73 11.38
N ARG A 105 18.64 -21.45 11.04
CA ARG A 105 18.24 -22.69 11.71
C ARG A 105 19.43 -23.67 11.60
N LYS A 106 20.28 -23.75 12.62
CA LYS A 106 21.32 -24.77 12.72
C LYS A 106 20.61 -26.11 12.91
N ARG A 107 20.46 -26.87 11.82
CA ARG A 107 20.19 -28.31 11.91
C ARG A 107 21.52 -29.00 12.20
N THR A 108 21.70 -29.44 13.44
CA THR A 108 22.75 -30.39 13.81
C THR A 108 22.31 -31.76 13.32
N MET A 109 22.86 -32.25 12.22
CA MET A 109 22.82 -33.67 11.85
C MET A 109 24.14 -34.03 11.18
N SER A 110 24.64 -35.19 11.59
CA SER A 110 25.97 -35.74 11.40
C SER A 110 26.33 -36.06 9.95
N SER A 111 27.65 -36.07 9.74
CA SER A 111 28.46 -36.45 8.58
C SER A 111 27.91 -37.43 7.53
N GLN A 112 28.32 -37.13 6.28
CA GLN A 112 28.48 -37.97 5.08
C GLN A 112 27.43 -37.76 3.98
N GLY A 113 27.89 -37.18 2.86
CA GLY A 113 27.14 -37.12 1.60
C GLY A 113 27.49 -35.89 0.76
N VAL A 114 28.48 -36.04 -0.13
CA VAL A 114 28.72 -35.08 -1.23
C VAL A 114 27.51 -35.18 -2.17
N PHE A 115 26.73 -34.10 -2.27
CA PHE A 115 25.78 -33.90 -3.36
C PHE A 115 26.04 -32.51 -3.95
N VAL A 116 26.80 -32.49 -5.04
CA VAL A 116 26.82 -31.38 -5.98
C VAL A 116 25.56 -31.50 -6.82
N LEU A 117 24.61 -30.58 -6.62
CA LEU A 117 23.50 -30.36 -7.55
C LEU A 117 23.40 -28.85 -7.78
N SER A 118 24.31 -28.39 -8.64
CA SER A 118 24.16 -27.14 -9.37
C SER A 118 22.85 -27.20 -10.16
N THR A 119 21.86 -26.39 -9.80
CA THR A 119 20.68 -26.18 -10.64
C THR A 119 20.32 -24.69 -10.71
N VAL A 120 20.39 -24.21 -11.94
CA VAL A 120 19.59 -23.14 -12.55
C VAL A 120 19.91 -21.71 -12.10
N GLY A 121 20.36 -20.93 -13.08
CA GLY A 121 20.80 -19.55 -12.96
C GLY A 121 19.87 -18.69 -12.10
N HIS A 122 20.40 -18.26 -10.97
CA HIS A 122 19.97 -17.04 -10.32
C HIS A 122 20.25 -15.90 -11.29
N VAL A 123 19.27 -15.55 -12.14
CA VAL A 123 19.19 -14.19 -12.67
C VAL A 123 19.05 -13.34 -11.42
N LYS A 124 20.15 -12.72 -11.00
CA LYS A 124 20.13 -11.66 -10.02
C LYS A 124 19.30 -10.55 -10.65
N ASP A 125 17.99 -10.59 -10.44
CA ASP A 125 17.20 -9.38 -10.46
C ASP A 125 17.84 -8.50 -9.40
N SER A 126 18.62 -7.51 -9.85
CA SER A 126 19.40 -6.60 -9.02
C SER A 126 18.53 -5.62 -8.23
N MET A 127 17.22 -5.87 -8.20
CA MET A 127 16.23 -5.10 -7.49
C MET A 127 16.07 -5.67 -6.08
N THR A 128 16.43 -4.88 -5.06
CA THR A 128 16.08 -5.23 -3.69
C THR A 128 14.54 -5.30 -3.54
N PRO A 129 13.98 -6.20 -2.71
CA PRO A 129 12.54 -6.33 -2.50
C PRO A 129 11.85 -5.01 -2.16
N SER A 130 12.52 -4.14 -1.39
CA SER A 130 12.08 -2.78 -1.06
C SER A 130 11.81 -1.92 -2.29
N LYS A 131 12.74 -1.90 -3.25
CA LYS A 131 12.61 -1.13 -4.49
C LYS A 131 11.53 -1.71 -5.42
N SER A 132 11.30 -3.02 -5.36
CA SER A 132 10.22 -3.67 -6.12
C SER A 132 8.84 -3.28 -5.58
N LEU A 133 8.68 -3.21 -4.25
CA LEU A 133 7.44 -2.77 -3.60
C LEU A 133 7.17 -1.29 -3.86
N LYS A 134 8.17 -0.42 -3.66
CA LYS A 134 8.07 1.02 -3.96
C LYS A 134 7.61 1.26 -5.39
N ARG A 135 8.22 0.56 -6.36
CA ARG A 135 7.80 0.63 -7.76
C ARG A 135 6.35 0.18 -7.95
N ALA A 136 5.93 -0.92 -7.31
CA ALA A 136 4.55 -1.40 -7.41
C ALA A 136 3.54 -0.37 -6.86
N LEU A 137 3.86 0.27 -5.73
CA LEU A 137 3.01 1.31 -5.14
C LEU A 137 2.93 2.56 -6.03
N LEU A 138 4.08 3.03 -6.54
CA LEU A 138 4.11 4.15 -7.49
C LEU A 138 3.36 3.83 -8.78
N ASN A 139 3.46 2.60 -9.30
CA ASN A 139 2.68 2.17 -10.46
C ASN A 139 1.16 2.21 -10.20
N ILE A 140 0.71 1.90 -8.98
CA ILE A 140 -0.71 2.01 -8.60
C ILE A 140 -1.14 3.49 -8.61
N LEU A 141 -0.32 4.37 -8.03
CA LEU A 141 -0.57 5.81 -8.02
C LEU A 141 -0.60 6.39 -9.43
N ASP A 142 0.39 6.06 -10.27
CA ASP A 142 0.45 6.50 -11.66
C ASP A 142 -0.78 6.04 -12.44
N ARG A 143 -1.26 4.81 -12.24
CA ARG A 143 -2.51 4.33 -12.85
C ARG A 143 -3.72 5.13 -12.39
N ALA A 144 -3.81 5.47 -11.10
CA ALA A 144 -4.91 6.28 -10.58
C ALA A 144 -4.91 7.70 -11.19
N ILE A 145 -3.73 8.30 -11.32
CA ILE A 145 -3.55 9.62 -11.97
C ILE A 145 -3.99 9.55 -13.43
N VAL A 146 -3.47 8.59 -14.19
CA VAL A 146 -3.81 8.43 -15.62
C VAL A 146 -5.30 8.20 -15.82
N GLU A 147 -5.93 7.38 -14.97
CA GLU A 147 -7.38 7.13 -15.05
C GLU A 147 -8.19 8.41 -14.77
N MET A 148 -7.79 9.18 -13.76
CA MET A 148 -8.42 10.47 -13.44
C MET A 148 -8.26 11.48 -14.57
N GLU A 149 -7.07 11.60 -15.16
CA GLU A 149 -6.81 12.49 -16.30
C GLU A 149 -7.59 12.07 -17.55
N THR A 150 -7.75 10.77 -17.77
CA THR A 150 -8.51 10.24 -18.92
C THR A 150 -10.00 10.54 -18.77
N ARG A 151 -10.57 10.28 -17.59
CA ARG A 151 -12.01 10.50 -17.33
C ARG A 151 -12.37 11.97 -17.21
N PHE A 152 -11.50 12.75 -16.58
CA PHE A 152 -11.69 14.17 -16.33
C PHE A 152 -10.64 15.00 -17.05
N SER A 153 -10.48 14.68 -18.34
CA SER A 153 -9.64 15.48 -19.23
C SER A 153 -10.10 16.94 -19.21
N ARG A 154 -9.19 17.86 -19.56
CA ARG A 154 -9.50 19.29 -19.63
C ARG A 154 -10.75 19.55 -20.49
N GLY A 155 -10.90 18.85 -21.62
CA GLY A 155 -12.09 18.94 -22.46
C GLY A 155 -13.37 18.47 -21.76
N ASN A 156 -13.31 17.39 -20.98
CA ASN A 156 -14.48 16.90 -20.24
C ASN A 156 -14.86 17.86 -19.10
N LEU A 157 -13.88 18.44 -18.41
CA LEU A 157 -14.12 19.46 -17.38
C LEU A 157 -14.69 20.75 -17.97
N ASP A 158 -14.18 21.18 -19.13
CA ASP A 158 -14.71 22.35 -19.83
C ASP A 158 -16.15 22.09 -20.32
N LEU A 159 -16.45 20.86 -20.77
CA LEU A 159 -17.82 20.44 -21.11
C LEU A 159 -18.73 20.46 -19.87
N MET A 160 -18.28 19.95 -18.73
CA MET A 160 -19.04 20.00 -17.47
C MET A 160 -19.40 21.44 -17.09
N LYS A 161 -18.46 22.39 -17.24
CA LYS A 161 -18.71 23.82 -17.01
C LYS A 161 -19.70 24.39 -18.00
N ALA A 162 -19.53 24.11 -19.30
CA ALA A 162 -20.43 24.59 -20.34
C ALA A 162 -21.87 24.09 -20.14
N VAL A 163 -22.05 22.82 -19.77
CA VAL A 163 -23.36 22.25 -19.43
C VAL A 163 -23.96 22.94 -18.21
N ASN A 164 -23.17 23.21 -17.17
CA ASN A 164 -23.63 23.94 -15.99
C ASN A 164 -24.15 25.34 -16.35
N CYS A 165 -23.45 26.04 -17.25
CA CYS A 165 -23.87 27.37 -17.72
C CYS A 165 -25.16 27.36 -18.56
N LEU A 166 -25.55 26.23 -19.14
CA LEU A 166 -26.79 26.08 -19.92
C LEU A 166 -28.01 25.69 -19.07
N LEU A 167 -27.79 25.32 -17.80
CA LEU A 167 -28.84 24.94 -16.85
C LEU A 167 -29.35 26.13 -16.01
N PHE A 168 -28.88 27.35 -16.31
CA PHE A 168 -29.39 28.63 -15.84
C PHE A 168 -29.98 29.44 -17.00
#